data_AF-K9WWS2-F1
#
_entry.id   AF-K9WWS2-F1
#
_cell.length_a   1.000
_cell.length_b   1.000
_cell.length_c   1.000
_cell.angle_alpha   90.00
_cell.angle_beta   90.00
_cell.angle_gamma   90.00
#
_symmetry.space_group_name_H-M   'P 1'
#
loop_
_entity.id
_entity.type
_entity.pdbx_description
1 polymer ?
#
loop_
_entity_poly.entity_id
_entity_poly.type
_entity_poly.pdbx_seq_one_letter_code
_entity_poly.pdbx_strand_id
1 'polypeptide(L)' 'MQDLLIKNGLIFDGLGSAPVRGDIGIQNWVLATFGDLGWGKAAMLTAG' A
#
# COMPACT_ATOMS: atom_id res chain seq x y z
N MET A 1 1.26 8.03 -9.16
CA MET A 1 2.07 6.81 -9.33
C MET A 1 2.85 6.63 -8.04
N GLN A 2 2.71 5.49 -7.37
CA GLN A 2 3.58 5.12 -6.26
C GLN A 2 4.83 4.42 -6.80
N ASP A 3 5.93 4.52 -6.09
CA ASP A 3 7.19 3.84 -6.46
C ASP A 3 7.10 2.34 -6.09
N LEU A 4 6.42 2.04 -4.98
CA LEU A 4 6.12 0.68 -4.53
C LEU A 4 4.70 0.60 -4.00
N LEU A 5 4.03 -0.50 -4.34
CA LEU A 5 2.72 -0.85 -3.83
C LEU A 5 2.76 -2.27 -3.24
N ILE A 6 2.47 -2.37 -1.94
CA ILE A 6 2.31 -3.64 -1.23
C ILE A 6 0.81 -3.87 -1.08
N LYS A 7 0.31 -5.02 -1.55
CA LYS A 7 -1.13 -5.29 -1.64
C LYS A 7 -1.59 -6.36 -0.66
N ASN A 8 -2.79 -6.17 -0.10
CA ASN A 8 -3.53 -7.16 0.69
C ASN A 8 -2.73 -7.78 1.86
N GLY A 9 -1.89 -6.96 2.50
CA GLY A 9 -1.11 -7.34 3.66
C GLY A 9 -1.86 -7.15 4.98
N LEU A 10 -1.32 -7.69 6.06
CA LEU A 10 -1.68 -7.26 7.43
C LEU A 10 -0.74 -6.12 7.83
N ILE A 11 -1.32 -4.98 8.18
CA ILE A 11 -0.62 -3.75 8.54
C ILE A 11 -0.62 -3.63 10.06
N PHE A 12 0.58 -3.45 10.61
CA PHE A 12 0.82 -3.17 12.03
C PHE A 12 1.27 -1.71 12.14
N ASP A 13 0.55 -0.91 12.93
CA ASP A 13 0.79 0.54 13.06
C ASP A 13 1.92 0.90 14.05
N GLY A 14 2.38 -0.08 14.84
CA GLY A 14 3.37 0.11 15.90
C GLY A 14 2.85 0.83 17.15
N LEU A 15 1.57 1.19 17.21
CA LEU A 15 0.92 1.84 18.35
C LEU A 15 0.23 0.85 19.31
N GLY A 16 0.24 -0.44 18.96
CA GLY A 16 -0.38 -1.51 19.75
C GLY A 16 -1.84 -1.79 19.39
N SER A 17 -2.35 -1.18 18.32
CA SER A 17 -3.69 -1.47 17.79
C SER A 17 -3.76 -2.86 17.15
N ALA A 18 -4.97 -3.40 17.01
CA ALA A 18 -5.18 -4.63 16.25
C ALA A 18 -4.74 -4.44 14.77
N PRO A 19 -4.09 -5.45 14.15
CA PRO A 19 -3.65 -5.34 12.76
C PRO A 19 -4.82 -5.19 11.79
N VAL A 20 -4.64 -4.40 10.75
CA VAL A 20 -5.67 -4.15 9.73
C VAL A 20 -5.23 -4.72 8.39
N ARG A 21 -6.13 -5.37 7.67
CA ARG A 21 -5.87 -5.83 6.29
C ARG A 21 -5.97 -4.64 5.32
N GLY A 22 -4.95 -4.45 4.48
CA GLY A 22 -4.97 -3.37 3.51
C GLY A 22 -3.73 -3.31 2.64
N ASP A 23 -3.61 -2.21 1.90
CA ASP A 23 -2.51 -1.92 1.02
C ASP A 23 -1.63 -0.81 1.60
N ILE A 24 -0.36 -0.76 1.16
CA ILE A 24 0.59 0.31 1.47
C ILE A 24 1.20 0.84 0.18
N GLY A 25 1.11 2.15 -0.01
CA GLY A 25 1.78 2.88 -1.08
C GLY A 25 2.96 3.68 -0.57
N ILE A 26 4.12 3.50 -1.20
CA ILE A 26 5.36 4.24 -0.91
C ILE A 26 5.68 5.15 -2.08
N GLN A 27 6.04 6.39 -1.79
CA GLN A 27 6.48 7.36 -2.79
C GLN A 27 7.59 8.21 -2.20
N ASN A 28 8.67 8.45 -2.95
CA ASN A 28 9.80 9.27 -2.53
C ASN A 28 10.32 8.88 -1.13
N TRP A 29 10.49 7.58 -0.89
CA TRP A 29 10.96 7.00 0.39
C TRP A 29 10.05 7.21 1.61
N VAL A 30 8.82 7.70 1.41
CA VAL A 30 7.85 7.90 2.49
C VAL A 30 6.61 7.04 2.31
N LEU A 31 5.98 6.69 3.42
CA LEU A 31 4.64 6.11 3.44
C LEU A 31 3.64 7.16 2.96
N ALA A 32 3.14 7.02 1.74
CA ALA A 32 2.26 8.02 1.13
C ALA A 32 0.77 7.72 1.37
N THR A 33 0.39 6.43 1.35
CA THR A 33 -1.00 5.99 1.51
C THR A 33 -1.07 4.61 2.16
N PHE A 34 -2.11 4.33 2.94
CA PHE A 34 -2.45 2.98 3.38
C PHE A 34 -3.98 2.78 3.48
N GLY A 35 -4.45 1.53 3.45
CA GLY A 35 -5.88 1.17 3.47
C GLY A 35 -6.32 0.42 2.21
N ASP A 36 -7.62 0.39 1.89
CA ASP A 36 -8.08 -0.14 0.59
C ASP A 36 -7.80 0.88 -0.51
N LEU A 37 -6.81 0.60 -1.35
CA LEU A 37 -6.43 1.48 -2.47
C LEU A 37 -7.11 1.07 -3.79
N GLY A 38 -8.05 0.12 -3.71
CA GLY A 38 -8.74 -0.45 -4.86
C GLY A 38 -7.79 -1.05 -5.90
N TRP A 39 -8.35 -1.37 -7.06
CA TRP A 39 -7.59 -1.87 -8.21
C TRP A 39 -7.01 -0.71 -9.06
N GLY A 40 -7.46 0.53 -8.82
CA GLY A 40 -7.19 1.71 -9.66
C GLY A 40 -5.94 2.53 -9.31
N LYS A 41 -5.27 2.28 -8.17
CA LYS A 41 -3.99 2.93 -7.83
C LYS A 41 -2.76 2.06 -8.07
N ALA A 42 -2.95 0.78 -8.41
CA ALA A 42 -1.89 -0.13 -8.88
C ALA A 42 -1.63 -0.01 -10.39
N ALA A 43 -1.87 1.17 -10.97
CA ALA A 43 -1.66 1.38 -12.39
C ALA A 43 -0.17 1.68 -12.65
N MET A 44 0.53 0.63 -13.13
CA MET A 44 1.53 0.63 -14.22
C MET A 44 2.97 0.17 -13.86
N LEU A 45 3.28 -1.10 -14.17
CA LEU A 45 4.31 -1.45 -15.17
C LEU A 45 3.91 -2.75 -15.91
N THR A 46 3.80 -2.65 -17.24
CA THR A 46 3.25 -3.61 -18.21
C THR A 46 4.25 -4.70 -18.62
N ALA A 47 3.79 -5.90 -18.99
CA ALA A 47 4.18 -6.63 -20.22
C ALA A 47 3.44 -7.97 -20.36
N GLY A 48 2.76 -8.16 -21.51
CA GLY A 48 2.02 -9.36 -21.92
C GLY A 48 0.93 -9.00 -22.92
#